data_AF-A0AAN0K1W6-F1
#
_entry.id   AF-A0AAN0K1W6-F1
#
_cell.length_a   1.000
_cell.length_b   1.000
_cell.length_c   1.000
_cell.angle_alpha   90.00
_cell.angle_beta   90.00
_cell.angle_gamma   90.00
#
_symmetry.space_group_name_H-M   'P 1'
#
loop_
_entity.id
_entity.type
_entity.pdbx_description
1 polymer ?
#
loop_
_entity_poly.entity_id
_entity_poly.type
_entity_poly.pdbx_seq_one_letter_code
_entity_poly.pdbx_strand_id
1 'polypeptide(L)'
;MAGNAKGKKRKSSLVPVPLAEAKLLGPGEDACFRHGAIRKLVLHNFLTFDNIVLEPSPQLNLIVGPNGTGKSSLVCAICLVLCGNTSILGRAKDLKDFVKSGPAKEGYVEITIHHRSGNHPTIRRHIFKDRNNSKWLLNGVDKREMEVKDLVKSLNIQLENKCQFLPQVSEK
;
A
#
# COMPACT_ATOMS: atom_id res chain seq x y z
N MET A 1 65.77 -1.65 -38.46
CA MET A 1 64.37 -2.01 -38.78
C MET A 1 63.51 -1.48 -37.63
N ALA A 2 62.83 -0.35 -37.82
CA ALA A 2 61.40 -0.28 -38.21
C ALA A 2 60.49 -0.95 -37.15
N GLY A 3 59.51 -0.30 -36.51
CA GLY A 3 58.88 0.98 -36.79
C GLY A 3 58.02 1.50 -35.62
N ASN A 4 57.45 2.66 -35.90
CA ASN A 4 56.86 3.66 -35.03
C ASN A 4 55.32 3.51 -34.99
N ALA A 5 54.67 3.74 -33.83
CA ALA A 5 53.25 4.09 -33.79
C ALA A 5 52.96 5.06 -32.63
N LYS A 6 52.59 6.28 -33.02
CA LYS A 6 52.28 7.44 -32.16
C LYS A 6 50.91 7.28 -31.50
N GLY A 7 50.82 7.63 -30.21
CA GLY A 7 49.55 7.83 -29.49
C GLY A 7 49.59 9.13 -28.66
N LYS A 8 48.76 10.09 -29.04
CA LYS A 8 48.72 11.49 -28.60
C LYS A 8 48.14 11.62 -27.17
N LYS A 9 48.94 12.07 -26.20
CA LYS A 9 48.46 12.36 -24.82
C LYS A 9 47.54 13.59 -24.81
N ARG A 10 46.25 13.41 -24.50
CA ARG A 10 45.33 14.49 -24.12
C ARG A 10 45.37 14.66 -22.60
N LYS A 11 45.81 15.83 -22.12
CA LYS A 11 45.51 16.33 -20.77
C LYS A 11 44.23 17.16 -20.85
N SER A 12 43.24 16.88 -20.01
CA SER A 12 42.25 17.89 -19.59
C SER A 12 41.52 17.46 -18.31
N SER A 13 41.86 18.17 -17.23
CA SER A 13 41.08 18.46 -16.01
C SER A 13 40.08 17.43 -15.49
N LEU A 14 40.48 16.77 -14.40
CA LEU A 14 39.60 16.13 -13.43
C LEU A 14 38.80 17.21 -12.69
N VAL A 15 37.48 17.19 -12.82
CA VAL A 15 36.57 17.73 -11.78
C VAL A 15 36.14 16.55 -10.90
N PRO A 16 36.35 16.59 -9.57
CA PRO A 16 35.83 15.55 -8.70
C PRO A 16 34.30 15.74 -8.57
N VAL A 17 33.54 14.75 -9.04
CA VAL A 17 32.12 14.66 -8.72
C VAL A 17 32.00 14.09 -7.30
N PRO A 18 31.25 14.72 -6.37
CA PRO A 18 31.17 14.29 -4.99
C PRO A 18 30.68 12.85 -4.82
N LEU A 19 31.41 12.11 -4.00
CA LEU A 19 31.16 10.76 -3.52
C LEU A 19 29.99 10.78 -2.51
N ALA A 20 28.76 10.69 -2.99
CA ALA A 20 27.60 10.36 -2.16
C ALA A 20 26.55 9.57 -2.96
N GLU A 21 26.70 8.25 -2.87
CA GLU A 21 25.70 7.19 -3.12
C GLU A 21 25.06 7.06 -4.50
N ALA A 22 25.88 6.73 -5.50
CA ALA A 22 25.45 5.72 -6.46
C ALA A 22 25.41 4.36 -5.73
N LYS A 23 24.31 4.06 -5.03
CA LYS A 23 24.08 2.70 -4.53
C LYS A 23 23.82 1.80 -5.73
N LEU A 24 24.78 0.91 -5.98
CA LEU A 24 24.58 -0.34 -6.70
C LEU A 24 23.36 -1.03 -6.07
N LEU A 25 22.18 -0.87 -6.66
CA LEU A 25 21.06 -1.74 -6.38
C LEU A 25 21.46 -3.10 -6.95
N GLY A 26 21.94 -4.01 -6.09
CA GLY A 26 21.77 -5.44 -6.34
C GLY A 26 20.27 -5.76 -6.50
N PRO A 27 19.85 -7.03 -6.62
CA PRO A 27 18.44 -7.37 -6.49
C PRO A 27 17.99 -7.11 -5.03
N GLY A 28 17.83 -5.83 -4.68
CA GLY A 28 17.37 -5.32 -3.41
C GLY A 28 15.88 -5.61 -3.24
N GLU A 29 15.36 -5.39 -2.04
CA GLU A 29 14.01 -5.78 -1.58
C GLU A 29 12.87 -5.70 -2.60
N ASP A 30 12.93 -4.80 -3.59
CA ASP A 30 12.01 -4.70 -4.72
C ASP A 30 11.89 -5.97 -5.58
N ALA A 31 12.97 -6.74 -5.75
CA ALA A 31 12.99 -7.91 -6.63
C ALA A 31 12.04 -9.04 -6.16
N CYS A 32 11.70 -9.07 -4.87
CA CYS A 32 10.89 -10.13 -4.30
C CYS A 32 9.38 -9.82 -4.29
N PHE A 33 8.99 -8.54 -4.40
CA PHE A 33 7.57 -8.16 -4.41
C PHE A 33 6.97 -8.32 -5.80
N ARG A 34 5.80 -8.96 -5.86
CA ARG A 34 5.02 -9.01 -7.10
C ARG A 34 4.28 -7.69 -7.30
N HIS A 35 4.05 -7.32 -8.57
CA HIS A 35 3.17 -6.19 -8.91
C HIS A 35 1.81 -6.36 -8.22
N GLY A 36 1.33 -5.29 -7.55
CA GLY A 36 0.09 -5.34 -6.77
C GLY A 36 0.26 -5.85 -5.32
N ALA A 37 1.45 -6.25 -4.89
CA ALA A 37 1.68 -6.71 -3.52
C ALA A 37 1.61 -5.57 -2.49
N ILE A 38 1.08 -5.85 -1.31
CA ILE A 38 0.99 -4.88 -0.21
C ILE A 38 2.37 -4.71 0.43
N ARG A 39 2.88 -3.48 0.49
CA ARG A 39 4.16 -3.14 1.16
C ARG A 39 3.97 -2.56 2.54
N LYS A 40 2.91 -1.79 2.71
CA LYS A 40 2.61 -1.10 3.95
C LYS A 40 1.11 -0.95 4.12
N LEU A 41 0.63 -1.14 5.34
CA LEU A 41 -0.74 -0.88 5.75
C LEU A 41 -0.71 -0.08 7.06
N VAL A 42 -1.39 1.06 7.06
CA VAL A 42 -1.51 1.95 8.22
C VAL A 42 -2.99 2.12 8.54
N LEU A 43 -3.36 1.93 9.80
CA LEU A 43 -4.71 2.21 10.29
C LEU A 43 -4.62 3.20 11.44
N HIS A 44 -5.51 4.18 11.43
CA HIS A 44 -5.65 5.19 12.48
C HIS A 44 -7.12 5.32 12.87
N ASN A 45 -7.43 5.21 14.16
CA ASN A 45 -8.79 5.21 14.72
C ASN A 45 -9.74 4.29 13.95
N PHE A 46 -9.32 3.04 13.71
CA PHE A 46 -10.07 2.08 12.90
C PHE A 46 -10.51 0.88 13.73
N LEU A 47 -11.82 0.74 13.93
CA LEU A 47 -12.43 -0.31 14.76
C LEU A 47 -11.77 -0.45 16.14
N THR A 48 -10.97 -1.50 16.34
CA THR A 48 -10.28 -1.80 17.59
C THR A 48 -8.94 -1.09 17.72
N PHE A 49 -8.37 -0.59 16.62
CA PHE A 49 -7.02 -0.03 16.56
C PHE A 49 -7.03 1.49 16.74
N ASP A 50 -6.18 1.99 17.64
CA ASP A 50 -5.84 3.43 17.69
C ASP A 50 -4.88 3.77 16.56
N ASN A 51 -3.76 3.06 16.51
CA ASN A 51 -2.72 3.22 15.52
C ASN A 51 -2.03 1.88 15.29
N ILE A 52 -1.91 1.46 14.03
CA ILE A 52 -1.12 0.29 13.67
C ILE A 52 -0.45 0.51 12.32
N VAL A 53 0.79 0.06 12.21
CA VAL A 53 1.57 0.03 10.98
C VAL A 53 2.03 -1.41 10.76
N LEU A 54 1.74 -1.95 9.58
CA LEU A 54 2.16 -3.27 9.14
C LEU A 54 2.98 -3.14 7.87
N GLU A 55 4.11 -3.83 7.81
CA GLU A 55 5.00 -3.89 6.65
C GLU A 55 5.19 -5.36 6.26
N PRO A 56 4.30 -5.91 5.40
CA PRO A 56 4.32 -7.32 5.06
C PRO A 56 5.56 -7.70 4.23
N SER A 57 6.01 -8.93 4.41
CA SER A 57 7.00 -9.56 3.55
C SER A 57 6.42 -9.90 2.16
N PRO A 58 7.25 -10.11 1.13
CA PRO A 58 6.78 -10.34 -0.24
C PRO A 58 5.99 -11.65 -0.48
N GLN A 59 6.14 -12.62 0.43
CA GLN A 59 5.64 -13.98 0.25
C GLN A 59 4.43 -14.24 1.16
N LEU A 60 4.62 -15.04 2.22
CA LEU A 60 3.57 -15.42 3.16
C LEU A 60 3.66 -14.55 4.41
N ASN A 61 2.54 -13.92 4.74
CA ASN A 61 2.39 -13.18 5.98
C ASN A 61 1.27 -13.84 6.81
N LEU A 62 1.59 -14.22 8.04
CA LEU A 62 0.64 -14.88 8.94
C LEU A 62 0.30 -13.94 10.10
N ILE A 63 -0.98 -13.58 10.23
CA ILE A 63 -1.50 -12.77 11.34
C ILE A 63 -2.16 -13.70 12.35
N VAL A 64 -1.59 -13.82 13.54
CA VAL A 64 -2.08 -14.69 14.63
C VAL A 64 -2.49 -13.85 15.82
N GLY A 65 -3.53 -14.29 16.54
CA GLY A 65 -3.96 -13.68 17.78
C GLY A 65 -5.27 -14.26 18.32
N PRO A 66 -5.58 -14.09 19.61
CA PRO A 66 -6.83 -14.52 20.21
C PRO A 66 -8.09 -14.00 19.49
N ASN A 67 -9.25 -14.59 19.77
CA ASN A 67 -10.52 -14.08 19.25
C ASN A 67 -10.80 -12.67 19.79
N GLY A 68 -11.42 -11.82 18.97
CA GLY A 68 -11.72 -10.43 19.35
C GLY A 68 -10.57 -9.42 19.20
N THR A 69 -9.34 -9.85 18.87
CA THR A 69 -8.16 -8.96 18.73
C THR A 69 -8.11 -8.11 17.47
N GLY A 70 -9.11 -8.21 16.59
CA GLY A 70 -9.19 -7.38 15.39
C GLY A 70 -8.50 -7.92 14.14
N LYS A 71 -8.14 -9.22 14.10
CA LYS A 71 -7.60 -9.87 12.87
C LYS A 71 -8.49 -9.62 11.64
N SER A 72 -9.78 -9.87 11.76
CA SER A 72 -10.76 -9.63 10.68
C SER A 72 -10.94 -8.14 10.39
N SER A 73 -10.59 -7.25 11.33
CA SER A 73 -10.58 -5.80 11.11
C SER A 73 -9.49 -5.40 10.11
N LEU A 74 -8.34 -6.08 10.10
CA LEU A 74 -7.28 -5.85 9.10
C LEU A 74 -7.76 -6.21 7.69
N VAL A 75 -8.45 -7.35 7.55
CA VAL A 75 -9.06 -7.78 6.29
C VAL A 75 -10.10 -6.75 5.81
N CYS A 76 -10.93 -6.24 6.72
CA CYS A 76 -11.87 -5.15 6.42
C CYS A 76 -11.16 -3.87 5.96
N ALA A 77 -10.05 -3.50 6.61
CA ALA A 77 -9.27 -2.32 6.28
C ALA A 77 -8.71 -2.41 4.85
N ILE A 78 -8.09 -3.54 4.50
CA ILE A 78 -7.54 -3.81 3.16
C ILE A 78 -8.64 -3.72 2.10
N CYS A 79 -9.80 -4.35 2.35
CA CYS A 79 -10.94 -4.26 1.44
C CYS A 79 -11.42 -2.82 1.24
N LEU A 80 -11.57 -2.06 2.32
CA LEU A 80 -12.09 -0.70 2.26
C LEU A 80 -11.17 0.26 1.51
N VAL A 81 -9.85 0.19 1.75
CA VAL A 81 -8.87 1.08 1.10
C VAL A 81 -8.62 0.70 -0.36
N LEU A 82 -8.95 -0.52 -0.77
CA LEU A 82 -8.86 -1.00 -2.16
C LEU A 82 -10.21 -0.92 -2.90
N CYS A 83 -11.10 -0.03 -2.47
CA CYS A 83 -12.43 0.22 -3.07
C CYS A 83 -13.39 -0.97 -3.09
N GLY A 84 -13.19 -1.95 -2.20
CA GLY A 84 -14.11 -3.09 -2.06
C GLY A 84 -15.45 -2.68 -1.46
N ASN A 85 -16.48 -3.44 -1.82
CA ASN A 85 -17.84 -3.24 -1.34
C ASN A 85 -17.97 -3.66 0.13
N THR A 86 -18.60 -2.84 0.98
CA THR A 86 -18.84 -3.19 2.39
C THR A 86 -19.74 -4.42 2.56
N SER A 87 -20.59 -4.71 1.57
CA SER A 87 -21.49 -5.88 1.59
C SER A 87 -20.74 -7.22 1.72
N ILE A 88 -19.52 -7.32 1.17
CA ILE A 88 -18.74 -8.56 1.22
C ILE A 88 -18.10 -8.79 2.59
N LEU A 89 -18.04 -7.77 3.45
CA LEU A 89 -17.35 -7.83 4.74
C LEU A 89 -18.21 -8.43 5.85
N GLY A 90 -19.52 -8.54 5.68
CA GLY A 90 -20.44 -9.13 6.67
C GLY A 90 -20.48 -8.42 8.04
N ARG A 91 -19.79 -7.28 8.18
CA ARG A 91 -19.48 -6.66 9.47
C ARG A 91 -20.27 -5.40 9.77
N ALA A 92 -20.26 -4.45 8.84
CA ALA A 92 -20.94 -3.17 8.99
C ALA A 92 -21.45 -2.68 7.63
N LYS A 93 -22.60 -2.02 7.65
CA LYS A 93 -23.25 -1.49 6.44
C LYS A 93 -22.74 -0.08 6.11
N ASP A 94 -22.59 0.76 7.13
CA ASP A 94 -22.16 2.15 6.98
C ASP A 94 -20.64 2.31 7.16
N LEU A 95 -20.05 3.26 6.44
CA LEU A 95 -18.62 3.54 6.54
C LEU A 95 -18.23 4.07 7.92
N LYS A 96 -19.09 4.89 8.53
CA LYS A 96 -18.88 5.47 9.86
C LYS A 96 -18.64 4.41 10.95
N ASP A 97 -19.19 3.21 10.77
CA ASP A 97 -19.10 2.11 11.75
C ASP A 97 -17.69 1.46 11.76
N PHE A 98 -16.86 1.77 10.76
CA PHE A 98 -15.46 1.36 10.74
C PHE A 98 -14.54 2.32 11.49
N VAL A 99 -15.01 3.53 11.83
CA VAL A 99 -14.29 4.43 12.74
C VAL A 99 -14.38 3.89 14.16
N LYS A 100 -13.28 3.95 14.90
CA LYS A 100 -13.21 3.47 16.28
C LYS A 100 -14.36 4.03 17.13
N SER A 101 -15.00 3.15 17.90
CA SER A 101 -16.04 3.52 18.85
C SER A 101 -15.46 4.42 19.96
N GLY A 102 -16.30 5.27 20.54
CA GLY A 102 -15.87 6.28 21.51
C GLY A 102 -15.59 7.65 20.87
N PRO A 103 -14.61 8.43 21.38
CA PRO A 103 -14.49 9.86 21.09
C PRO A 103 -13.92 10.19 19.70
N ALA A 104 -13.39 9.20 18.97
CA ALA A 104 -12.87 9.41 17.63
C ALA A 104 -13.98 9.91 16.70
N LYS A 105 -13.74 11.06 16.05
CA LYS A 105 -14.65 11.68 15.07
C LYS A 105 -14.35 11.24 13.64
N GLU A 106 -13.14 10.73 13.41
CA GLU A 106 -12.63 10.31 12.12
C GLU A 106 -11.51 9.27 12.29
N GLY A 107 -11.24 8.55 11.21
CA GLY A 107 -10.15 7.59 11.11
C GLY A 107 -9.77 7.37 9.65
N TYR A 108 -8.67 6.66 9.42
CA TYR A 108 -8.26 6.33 8.06
C TYR A 108 -7.58 4.97 7.96
N VAL A 109 -7.59 4.46 6.75
CA VAL A 109 -6.77 3.33 6.32
C VAL A 109 -5.92 3.80 5.15
N GLU A 110 -4.63 3.50 5.19
CA GLU A 110 -3.68 3.80 4.13
C GLU A 110 -2.91 2.55 3.75
N ILE A 111 -2.75 2.32 2.45
CA ILE A 111 -2.04 1.18 1.91
C ILE A 111 -1.03 1.64 0.87
N THR A 112 0.18 1.11 0.93
CA THR A 112 1.19 1.29 -0.12
C THR A 112 1.35 0.00 -0.89
N ILE A 113 1.23 0.08 -2.21
CA ILE A 113 1.23 -1.09 -3.09
C ILE A 113 2.50 -1.11 -3.94
N HIS A 114 3.11 -2.27 -4.06
CA HIS A 114 4.25 -2.48 -4.93
C HIS A 114 3.82 -2.33 -6.39
N HIS A 115 4.62 -1.59 -7.15
CA HIS A 115 4.40 -1.33 -8.56
C HIS A 115 5.73 -1.56 -9.28
N ARG A 116 5.68 -2.30 -10.39
CA ARG A 116 6.87 -2.71 -11.14
C ARG A 116 7.72 -1.56 -11.69
N SER A 117 7.18 -0.33 -11.74
CA SER A 117 7.93 0.85 -12.18
C SER A 117 8.79 1.49 -11.10
N GLY A 118 8.79 0.95 -9.87
CA GLY A 118 9.43 1.57 -8.70
C GLY A 118 8.61 2.69 -8.02
N ASN A 119 7.56 3.19 -8.69
CA ASN A 119 6.67 4.20 -8.12
C ASN A 119 5.53 3.51 -7.39
N HIS A 120 5.68 3.27 -6.09
CA HIS A 120 4.70 2.57 -5.25
C HIS A 120 3.56 3.50 -4.84
N PRO A 121 2.36 3.37 -5.42
CA PRO A 121 1.25 4.24 -5.04
C PRO A 121 0.81 3.98 -3.60
N THR A 122 0.50 5.06 -2.90
CA THR A 122 -0.11 5.06 -1.57
C THR A 122 -1.55 5.52 -1.68
N ILE A 123 -2.49 4.64 -1.35
CA ILE A 123 -3.92 4.94 -1.35
C ILE A 123 -4.36 5.13 0.10
N ARG A 124 -5.03 6.23 0.42
CA ARG A 124 -5.63 6.46 1.73
C ARG A 124 -7.12 6.69 1.58
N ARG A 125 -7.91 6.01 2.40
CA ARG A 125 -9.33 6.26 2.60
C ARG A 125 -9.54 6.86 3.98
N HIS A 126 -9.97 8.11 4.00
CA HIS A 126 -10.32 8.85 5.21
C HIS A 126 -11.83 8.75 5.46
N ILE A 127 -12.24 8.37 6.66
CA ILE A 127 -13.62 8.08 7.02
C ILE A 127 -14.04 9.00 8.16
N PHE A 128 -15.16 9.68 7.99
CA PHE A 128 -15.72 10.57 9.00
C PHE A 128 -16.90 9.89 9.70
N LYS A 129 -17.09 10.19 10.98
CA LYS A 129 -18.16 9.60 11.80
C LYS A 129 -19.42 10.46 11.83
N ASP A 130 -19.26 11.78 11.67
CA ASP A 130 -20.34 12.77 11.63
C ASP A 130 -21.12 12.74 10.30
N ARG A 131 -20.50 12.24 9.24
CA ARG A 131 -21.06 12.14 7.89
C ARG A 131 -20.84 10.74 7.38
N ASN A 132 -21.83 10.13 6.72
CA ASN A 132 -21.64 8.84 6.03
C ASN A 132 -20.85 9.03 4.70
N ASN A 133 -19.74 9.77 4.76
CA ASN A 133 -18.91 10.13 3.62
C ASN A 133 -17.44 9.78 3.92
N SER A 134 -16.65 9.56 2.87
CA SER A 134 -15.22 9.31 2.92
C SER A 134 -14.47 10.14 1.88
N LYS A 135 -13.23 10.51 2.19
CA LYS A 135 -12.31 11.11 1.22
C LYS A 135 -11.28 10.09 0.77
N TRP A 136 -10.84 10.23 -0.46
CA TRP A 136 -9.81 9.40 -1.07
C TRP A 136 -8.59 10.26 -1.36
N LEU A 137 -7.42 9.76 -0.96
CA LEU A 137 -6.15 10.38 -1.29
C LEU A 137 -5.27 9.37 -2.02
N LEU A 138 -4.60 9.82 -3.07
CA LEU A 138 -3.57 9.07 -3.77
C LEU A 138 -2.26 9.84 -3.63
N ASN A 139 -1.26 9.23 -3.03
CA ASN A 139 0.04 9.85 -2.72
C ASN A 139 -0.11 11.18 -1.96
N GLY A 140 -1.07 11.24 -1.03
CA GLY A 140 -1.37 12.44 -0.24
C GLY A 140 -2.21 13.51 -0.96
N VAL A 141 -2.61 13.29 -2.20
CA VAL A 141 -3.43 14.23 -2.98
C VAL A 141 -4.88 13.76 -3.05
N ASP A 142 -5.83 14.65 -2.79
CA ASP A 142 -7.27 14.36 -2.89
C ASP A 142 -7.64 13.89 -4.31
N LYS A 143 -8.36 12.77 -4.38
CA LYS A 143 -8.78 12.12 -5.63
C LYS A 143 -10.23 11.65 -5.55
N ARG A 144 -10.84 11.41 -6.72
CA ARG A 144 -12.16 10.78 -6.81
C ARG A 144 -12.03 9.27 -6.63
N GLU A 145 -13.07 8.64 -6.11
CA GLU A 145 -13.12 7.18 -5.95
C GLU A 145 -12.88 6.44 -7.27
N MET A 146 -13.41 6.97 -8.39
CA MET A 146 -13.23 6.39 -9.71
C MET A 146 -11.75 6.27 -10.10
N GLU A 147 -10.95 7.30 -9.82
CA GLU A 147 -9.51 7.31 -10.13
C GLU A 147 -8.76 6.26 -9.29
N VAL A 148 -9.17 6.05 -8.04
CA VAL A 148 -8.62 5.00 -7.18
C VAL A 148 -9.03 3.62 -7.67
N LYS A 149 -10.30 3.43 -8.07
CA LYS A 149 -10.79 2.17 -8.67
C LYS A 149 -10.02 1.80 -9.93
N ASP A 150 -9.77 2.75 -10.81
CA ASP A 150 -9.00 2.54 -12.04
C ASP A 150 -7.55 2.13 -11.72
N LEU A 151 -6.92 2.75 -10.72
CA LEU A 151 -5.62 2.35 -10.23
C LEU A 151 -5.62 0.93 -9.67
N VAL A 152 -6.55 0.59 -8.77
CA VAL A 152 -6.67 -0.77 -8.17
C VAL A 152 -6.83 -1.83 -9.28
N LYS A 153 -7.64 -1.53 -10.31
CA LYS A 153 -7.79 -2.39 -11.48
C LYS A 153 -6.49 -2.56 -12.27
N SER A 154 -5.72 -1.47 -12.47
CA SER A 154 -4.40 -1.52 -13.13
C SER A 154 -3.34 -2.32 -12.35
N LEU A 155 -3.52 -2.44 -11.03
CA LEU A 155 -2.70 -3.26 -10.14
C LEU A 155 -3.09 -4.75 -10.16
N ASN A 156 -4.11 -5.12 -10.94
CA ASN A 156 -4.68 -6.46 -11.04
C ASN A 156 -5.20 -7.02 -9.69
N ILE A 157 -5.69 -6.13 -8.83
CA ILE A 157 -6.30 -6.48 -7.55
C ILE A 157 -7.80 -6.62 -7.75
N GLN A 158 -8.36 -7.79 -7.42
CA GLN A 158 -9.77 -8.13 -7.65
C GLN A 158 -10.42 -8.61 -6.35
N LEU A 159 -11.11 -7.71 -5.65
CA LEU A 159 -11.75 -8.04 -4.37
C LEU A 159 -13.04 -8.87 -4.51
N GLU A 160 -13.66 -8.88 -5.69
CA GLU A 160 -14.82 -9.73 -6.00
C GLU A 160 -14.40 -11.17 -6.34
N ASN A 161 -13.12 -11.38 -6.64
CA ASN A 161 -12.57 -12.70 -6.93
C ASN A 161 -12.22 -13.41 -5.62
N LYS A 162 -13.02 -14.44 -5.27
CA LYS A 162 -12.84 -15.23 -4.04
C LYS A 162 -11.49 -15.96 -3.96
N CYS A 163 -10.81 -16.16 -5.08
CA CYS A 163 -9.46 -16.73 -5.11
C CYS A 163 -8.39 -15.73 -4.66
N GLN A 164 -8.67 -14.43 -4.70
CA GLN A 164 -7.76 -13.36 -4.25
C GLN A 164 -8.18 -12.79 -2.90
N PHE A 165 -9.48 -12.66 -2.66
CA PHE A 165 -10.02 -12.10 -1.43
C PHE A 165 -11.17 -12.96 -0.92
N LEU A 166 -10.92 -13.64 0.21
CA LEU A 166 -11.91 -14.44 0.89
C LEU A 166 -12.29 -13.75 2.20
N PRO A 167 -13.42 -13.00 2.25
CA PRO A 167 -13.88 -12.42 3.51
C PRO A 167 -14.29 -13.52 4.48
N GLN A 168 -14.20 -13.24 5.77
CA GLN A 168 -14.74 -14.13 6.79
C GLN A 168 -16.27 -14.15 6.65
N VAL A 169 -16.80 -15.24 6.10
CA VAL A 169 -18.25 -15.45 6.02
C VAL A 169 -18.73 -15.80 7.42
N SER A 170 -19.46 -14.89 8.08
CA SER A 170 -20.38 -15.29 9.13
C SER A 170 -21.65 -15.74 8.45
N GLU A 171 -21.86 -17.05 8.32
CA GLU A 171 -23.15 -17.63 7.95
C GLU A 171 -24.20 -17.05 8.90
N LYS A 172 -25.18 -16.35 8.35
CA LYS A 172 -26.42 -16.00 9.04
C LYS A 172 -27.55 -16.72 8.34
#